data_AF-W7IRT9-F1
#
_entry.id   AF-W7IRT9-F1
#
_cell.length_a   1.000
_cell.length_b   1.000
_cell.length_c   1.000
_cell.angle_alpha   90.00
_cell.angle_beta   90.00
_cell.angle_gamma   90.00
#
_symmetry.space_group_name_H-M   'P 1'
#
loop_
_entity.id
_entity.type
_entity.pdbx_description
1 polymer ?
#
loop_
_entity_poly.entity_id
_entity_poly.type
_entity_poly.pdbx_seq_one_letter_code
_entity_poly.pdbx_strand_id
1 'polypeptide(L)'
;MAALAAITTTAGVAAALGTGPASAATVEITRSGGSSSCSVDMPGLPRFETSTGVSVTMSVPDTAVVNQPTASIPWRASGSTNLDLSAKSPLTAYLVAKGAASVSLTGHVDLQYYGVSGTDRHPITFTTTTPLPAASTQVEGSGELPPFLFTRVGPQVTAMYHGGSGVSVTPLKADGSPTSIGTIPVLCLGSPWFEPWHNVNVLPGPTSADYAVTARAGVAGTEVDLGAGSLALTEALDKSVTGSLDLPDSGTAALRLLGVIPATASVRVTPGPVTGSFADGFTAPATVTVADLSILGIPLLRDQNTCQSTTTLALTAGDGLAINHSGSLTGNYDLPAFTGCGYYTGLVSSLFSGNGNTITATTTD
;
A
#
# COMPACT_ATOMS: atom_id res chain seq x y z
N MET A 1 4.65 -29.85 35.65
CA MET A 1 3.34 -29.70 34.98
C MET A 1 3.47 -28.55 34.01
N ALA A 2 3.63 -28.87 32.73
CA ALA A 2 3.78 -27.91 31.64
C ALA A 2 2.40 -27.55 31.09
N ALA A 3 2.13 -26.26 30.89
CA ALA A 3 0.96 -25.79 30.16
C ALA A 3 1.45 -25.11 28.87
N LEU A 4 1.24 -25.81 27.75
CA LEU A 4 1.35 -25.29 26.40
C LEU A 4 0.20 -24.30 26.14
N ALA A 5 0.51 -23.08 25.74
CA ALA A 5 -0.47 -22.15 25.16
C ALA A 5 -0.42 -22.29 23.64
N ALA A 6 -1.56 -22.65 23.05
CA ALA A 6 -1.74 -22.81 21.61
C ALA A 6 -1.91 -21.42 20.94
N ILE A 7 -1.04 -21.11 19.98
CA ILE A 7 -1.21 -19.98 19.06
C ILE A 7 -2.01 -20.51 17.87
N THR A 8 -3.20 -19.96 17.64
CA THR A 8 -4.02 -20.22 16.46
C THR A 8 -3.83 -19.06 15.49
N THR A 9 -3.19 -19.33 14.35
CA THR A 9 -3.07 -18.39 13.22
C THR A 9 -4.09 -18.78 12.15
N THR A 10 -5.16 -18.02 12.03
CA THR A 10 -6.07 -18.10 10.88
C THR A 10 -5.53 -17.21 9.77
N ALA A 11 -5.04 -17.83 8.68
CA ALA A 11 -4.72 -17.17 7.43
C ALA A 11 -5.99 -16.95 6.60
N GLY A 12 -6.09 -15.80 5.93
CA GLY A 12 -6.98 -15.63 4.80
C GLY A 12 -7.52 -14.21 4.64
N VAL A 13 -6.88 -13.43 3.76
CA VAL A 13 -7.58 -12.42 2.94
C VAL A 13 -6.85 -12.31 1.60
N ALA A 14 -7.54 -12.65 0.51
CA ALA A 14 -7.15 -12.27 -0.84
C ALA A 14 -7.46 -10.78 -1.02
N ALA A 15 -6.43 -9.95 -1.22
CA ALA A 15 -6.58 -8.52 -1.40
C ALA A 15 -6.79 -8.19 -2.89
N ALA A 16 -7.88 -7.50 -3.20
CA ALA A 16 -8.07 -6.84 -4.48
C ALA A 16 -7.06 -5.69 -4.62
N LEU A 17 -6.31 -5.67 -5.72
CA LEU A 17 -5.32 -4.64 -6.05
C LEU A 17 -6.02 -3.34 -6.46
N GLY A 18 -6.45 -2.55 -5.47
CA GLY A 18 -6.72 -1.13 -5.65
C GLY A 18 -5.46 -0.31 -5.40
N THR A 19 -5.38 0.91 -5.94
CA THR A 19 -4.34 1.91 -5.67
C THR A 19 -4.38 2.47 -4.22
N GLY A 20 -4.93 1.71 -3.28
CA GLY A 20 -4.93 2.03 -1.86
C GLY A 20 -3.59 1.66 -1.21
N PRO A 21 -3.30 2.15 0.00
CA PRO A 21 -2.12 1.74 0.74
C PRO A 21 -2.15 0.21 0.89
N ALA A 22 -1.15 -0.48 0.32
CA ALA A 22 -0.93 -1.90 0.50
C ALA A 22 -0.38 -2.16 1.92
N SER A 23 -1.11 -1.74 2.94
CA SER A 23 -0.74 -2.00 4.31
C SER A 23 -1.32 -3.35 4.71
N ALA A 24 -0.43 -4.26 5.09
CA ALA A 24 -0.81 -5.49 5.76
C ALA A 24 -1.50 -5.21 7.12
N ALA A 25 -1.98 -6.28 7.74
CA ALA A 25 -2.55 -6.24 9.08
C ALA A 25 -1.64 -5.48 10.05
N THR A 26 -2.23 -4.54 10.80
CA THR A 26 -1.56 -3.82 11.87
C THR A 26 -1.60 -4.65 13.15
N VAL A 27 -0.54 -4.60 13.93
CA VAL A 27 -0.50 -5.09 15.30
C VAL A 27 -0.53 -3.94 16.28
N GLU A 28 -1.18 -4.18 17.41
CA GLU A 28 -1.15 -3.25 18.53
C GLU A 28 0.10 -3.54 19.37
N ILE A 29 0.96 -2.53 19.49
CA ILE A 29 2.12 -2.56 20.39
C ILE A 29 1.84 -1.61 21.55
N THR A 30 2.17 -2.05 22.77
CA THR A 30 2.21 -1.18 23.94
C THR A 30 3.63 -1.15 24.50
N ARG A 31 4.13 0.05 24.75
CA ARG A 31 5.45 0.30 25.32
C ARG A 31 5.32 1.27 26.48
N SER A 32 5.74 0.81 27.65
CA SER A 32 5.82 1.61 28.86
C SER A 32 7.27 1.92 29.16
N GLY A 33 7.63 3.21 29.23
CA GLY A 33 8.87 3.63 29.86
C GLY A 33 8.83 3.23 31.33
N GLY A 34 9.84 2.48 31.78
CA GLY A 34 9.92 2.03 33.18
C GLY A 34 9.78 3.22 34.13
N SER A 35 9.06 3.02 35.25
CA SER A 35 8.91 4.06 36.27
C SER A 35 10.28 4.41 36.84
N SER A 36 10.81 5.56 36.44
CA SER A 36 12.09 6.06 36.93
C SER A 36 11.80 7.02 38.07
N SER A 37 12.39 6.80 39.24
CA SER A 37 12.36 7.77 40.32
C SER A 37 13.36 8.89 40.02
N CYS A 38 12.96 10.14 40.23
CA CYS A 38 13.84 11.29 40.13
C CYS A 38 13.59 12.28 41.27
N SER A 39 14.67 12.91 41.73
CA SER A 39 14.62 14.00 42.71
C SER A 39 14.73 15.32 41.96
N VAL A 40 13.75 16.20 42.16
CA VAL A 40 13.75 17.53 41.55
C VAL A 40 14.32 18.51 42.58
N ASP A 41 15.46 19.10 42.25
CA ASP A 41 16.14 20.12 43.05
C ASP A 41 16.40 21.33 42.15
N MET A 42 15.47 22.29 42.19
CA MET A 42 15.53 23.51 41.39
C MET A 42 15.56 24.74 42.31
N PRO A 43 16.35 25.78 41.97
CA PRO A 43 16.40 27.00 42.76
C PRO A 43 15.01 27.60 43.00
N GLY A 44 14.63 27.75 44.27
CA GLY A 44 13.37 28.36 44.68
C GLY A 44 12.17 27.40 44.74
N LEU A 45 12.32 26.12 44.38
CA LEU A 45 11.31 25.09 44.62
C LEU A 45 11.72 24.21 45.81
N PRO A 46 10.77 23.72 46.62
CA PRO A 46 11.08 22.70 47.62
C PRO A 46 11.59 21.46 46.89
N ARG A 47 12.61 20.80 47.44
CA ARG A 47 13.06 19.51 46.92
C ARG A 47 11.96 18.47 47.11
N PHE A 48 11.64 17.73 46.07
CA PHE A 48 10.70 16.61 46.13
C PHE A 48 11.19 15.43 45.31
N GLU A 49 10.73 14.24 45.68
CA GLU A 49 10.92 13.02 44.90
C GLU A 49 9.63 12.70 44.15
N THR A 50 9.76 12.24 42.93
CA THR A 50 8.65 11.79 42.11
C THR A 50 9.09 10.65 41.22
N SER A 51 8.14 9.89 40.71
CA SER A 51 8.38 8.93 39.65
C SER A 51 7.45 9.24 38.50
N THR A 52 7.97 9.20 37.28
CA THR A 52 7.17 9.35 36.07
C THR A 52 7.12 8.05 35.31
N GLY A 53 5.95 7.73 34.77
CA GLY A 53 5.77 6.64 33.81
C GLY A 53 5.02 7.17 32.59
N VAL A 54 5.45 6.78 31.41
CA VAL A 54 4.72 7.05 30.16
C VAL A 54 4.51 5.73 29.44
N SER A 55 3.27 5.46 29.03
CA SER A 55 2.89 4.32 28.21
C SER A 55 2.34 4.82 26.90
N VAL A 56 2.79 4.24 25.79
CA VAL A 56 2.29 4.51 24.45
C VAL A 56 1.82 3.20 23.83
N THR A 57 0.59 3.21 23.35
CA THR A 57 -0.04 2.14 22.59
C THR A 57 -0.25 2.61 21.15
N MET A 58 0.12 1.79 20.18
CA MET A 58 0.18 2.17 18.77
C MET A 58 -0.29 1.01 17.90
N SER A 59 -1.00 1.31 16.81
CA SER A 59 -1.34 0.30 15.79
C SER A 59 -0.37 0.40 14.62
N VAL A 60 0.65 -0.46 14.60
CA VAL A 60 1.76 -0.43 13.65
C VAL A 60 1.70 -1.61 12.69
N PRO A 61 2.15 -1.49 11.43
CA PRO A 61 2.26 -2.63 10.53
C PRO A 61 3.31 -3.63 11.02
N ASP A 62 3.08 -4.93 10.83
CA ASP A 62 4.08 -5.98 11.01
C ASP A 62 4.87 -6.29 9.74
N THR A 63 4.27 -5.98 8.59
CA THR A 63 4.92 -6.05 7.28
C THR A 63 4.68 -4.78 6.49
N ALA A 64 5.64 -4.43 5.64
CA ALA A 64 5.55 -3.29 4.74
C ALA A 64 6.13 -3.65 3.37
N VAL A 65 5.82 -2.85 2.36
CA VAL A 65 6.35 -3.01 1.00
C VAL A 65 7.36 -1.90 0.74
N VAL A 66 8.53 -2.26 0.20
CA VAL A 66 9.58 -1.27 -0.12
C VAL A 66 9.04 -0.21 -1.09
N ASN A 67 9.40 1.06 -0.84
CA ASN A 67 8.99 2.24 -1.60
C ASN A 67 7.48 2.51 -1.62
N GLN A 68 6.70 1.90 -0.73
CA GLN A 68 5.29 2.20 -0.56
C GLN A 68 5.02 2.73 0.86
N PRO A 69 4.32 3.88 1.01
CA PRO A 69 3.96 4.38 2.32
C PRO A 69 2.91 3.47 2.97
N THR A 70 3.05 3.23 4.27
CA THR A 70 2.04 2.50 5.06
C THR A 70 0.79 3.37 5.31
N ALA A 71 -0.22 2.84 6.01
CA ALA A 71 -1.24 3.71 6.58
C ALA A 71 -0.64 4.60 7.70
N SER A 72 -1.31 5.72 8.01
CA SER A 72 -1.02 6.50 9.23
C SER A 72 -1.18 5.63 10.47
N ILE A 73 -0.39 5.90 11.50
CA ILE A 73 -0.27 5.04 12.70
C ILE A 73 -1.01 5.74 13.84
N PRO A 74 -2.22 5.29 14.22
CA PRO A 74 -2.91 5.84 15.37
C PRO A 74 -2.16 5.45 16.65
N TRP A 75 -2.09 6.38 17.59
CA TRP A 75 -1.50 6.17 18.90
C TRP A 75 -2.39 6.69 20.02
N ARG A 76 -2.25 6.07 21.19
CA ARG A 76 -2.79 6.49 22.48
C ARG A 76 -1.65 6.50 23.47
N ALA A 77 -1.58 7.52 24.30
CA ALA A 77 -0.56 7.63 25.33
C ALA A 77 -1.19 7.95 26.67
N SER A 78 -0.62 7.41 27.73
CA SER A 78 -0.91 7.79 29.11
C SER A 78 0.39 8.08 29.83
N GLY A 79 0.35 9.07 30.71
CA GLY A 79 1.47 9.52 31.50
C GLY A 79 1.00 9.68 32.93
N SER A 80 1.83 9.26 33.87
CA SER A 80 1.58 9.45 35.29
C SER A 80 2.81 10.05 35.95
N THR A 81 2.57 10.87 36.97
CA THR A 81 3.60 11.32 37.89
C THR A 81 3.08 11.12 39.31
N ASN A 82 3.92 10.55 40.18
CA ASN A 82 3.63 10.40 41.60
C ASN A 82 3.99 11.69 42.36
N LEU A 83 3.58 12.83 41.81
CA LEU A 83 3.77 14.12 42.43
C LEU A 83 2.74 14.27 43.57
N ASP A 84 3.21 14.41 44.80
CA ASP A 84 2.30 14.72 45.92
C ASP A 84 1.76 16.13 45.74
N LEU A 85 0.53 16.23 45.25
CA LEU A 85 -0.23 17.46 45.12
C LEU A 85 -1.38 17.54 46.13
N SER A 86 -1.33 16.73 47.19
CA SER A 86 -2.32 16.77 48.25
C SER A 86 -2.28 18.10 49.01
N ALA A 87 -3.34 18.40 49.78
CA ALA A 87 -3.41 19.62 50.59
C ALA A 87 -2.29 19.73 51.64
N LYS A 88 -1.67 18.61 52.02
CA LYS A 88 -0.58 18.56 53.01
C LYS A 88 0.81 18.64 52.38
N SER A 89 0.90 18.59 51.06
CA SER A 89 2.17 18.63 50.34
C SER A 89 2.84 20.01 50.47
N PRO A 90 4.13 20.07 50.82
CA PRO A 90 4.92 21.30 50.75
C PRO A 90 4.93 21.91 49.34
N LEU A 91 4.87 21.07 48.30
CA LEU A 91 4.81 21.53 46.92
C LEU A 91 3.48 22.24 46.63
N THR A 92 2.34 21.65 47.00
CA THR A 92 1.03 22.30 46.83
C THR A 92 0.95 23.62 47.56
N ALA A 93 1.41 23.66 48.81
CA ALA A 93 1.44 24.89 49.60
C ALA A 93 2.28 25.98 48.91
N TYR A 94 3.45 25.61 48.37
CA TYR A 94 4.29 26.52 47.59
C TYR A 94 3.60 27.01 46.31
N LEU A 95 2.99 26.11 45.52
CA LEU A 95 2.30 26.45 44.27
C LEU A 95 1.14 27.41 44.54
N VAL A 96 0.29 27.12 45.52
CA VAL A 96 -0.86 27.96 45.90
C VAL A 96 -0.39 29.33 46.42
N ALA A 97 0.67 29.38 47.22
CA ALA A 97 1.25 30.65 47.70
C ALA A 97 1.79 31.54 46.57
N LYS A 98 2.13 30.95 45.41
CA LYS A 98 2.52 31.66 44.18
C LYS A 98 1.35 31.91 43.23
N GLY A 99 0.12 31.69 43.68
CA GLY A 99 -1.11 31.99 42.95
C GLY A 99 -1.56 30.89 41.98
N ALA A 100 -1.02 29.67 42.10
CA ALA A 100 -1.52 28.54 41.31
C ALA A 100 -2.87 28.05 41.85
N ALA A 101 -3.85 27.90 40.97
CA ALA A 101 -5.14 27.27 41.25
C ALA A 101 -5.22 25.85 40.66
N SER A 102 -4.44 25.56 39.62
CA SER A 102 -4.37 24.26 38.96
C SER A 102 -2.95 23.99 38.44
N VAL A 103 -2.71 22.77 37.99
CA VAL A 103 -1.48 22.38 37.30
C VAL A 103 -1.82 21.76 35.95
N SER A 104 -1.11 22.18 34.92
CA SER A 104 -1.11 21.54 33.60
C SER A 104 0.01 20.51 33.56
N LEU A 105 -0.32 19.24 33.38
CA LEU A 105 0.66 18.19 33.13
C LEU A 105 0.76 17.94 31.65
N THR A 106 1.96 18.00 31.11
CA THR A 106 2.24 17.68 29.72
C THR A 106 3.19 16.50 29.66
N GLY A 107 2.72 15.38 29.11
CA GLY A 107 3.53 14.23 28.76
C GLY A 107 4.26 14.49 27.43
N HIS A 108 5.52 14.08 27.36
CA HIS A 108 6.39 14.19 26.20
C HIS A 108 6.96 12.82 25.87
N VAL A 109 6.91 12.43 24.60
CA VAL A 109 7.61 11.25 24.07
C VAL A 109 8.28 11.65 22.77
N ASP A 110 9.58 11.49 22.68
CA ASP A 110 10.34 11.63 21.43
C ASP A 110 10.48 10.25 20.79
N LEU A 111 9.94 10.11 19.59
CA LEU A 111 10.09 8.92 18.77
C LEU A 111 11.02 9.21 17.61
N GLN A 112 11.97 8.33 17.36
CA GLN A 112 12.72 8.30 16.09
C GLN A 112 12.18 7.17 15.25
N TYR A 113 11.71 7.44 14.04
CA TYR A 113 11.05 6.43 13.24
C TYR A 113 11.29 6.67 11.75
N TYR A 114 11.14 5.63 10.93
CA TYR A 114 11.40 5.69 9.49
C TYR A 114 10.20 6.26 8.72
N GLY A 115 10.11 7.58 8.63
CA GLY A 115 9.11 8.28 7.84
C GLY A 115 9.43 8.36 6.34
N VAL A 116 8.56 9.07 5.62
CA VAL A 116 8.67 9.33 4.18
C VAL A 116 9.96 10.06 3.80
N SER A 117 10.48 10.91 4.70
CA SER A 117 11.73 11.66 4.54
C SER A 117 12.98 10.90 4.98
N GLY A 118 12.85 9.68 5.52
CA GLY A 118 13.93 8.93 6.15
C GLY A 118 13.72 8.83 7.66
N THR A 119 14.81 8.89 8.45
CA THR A 119 14.69 8.82 9.91
C THR A 119 14.30 10.19 10.45
N ASP A 120 13.07 10.31 10.94
CA ASP A 120 12.50 11.55 11.47
C ASP A 120 12.28 11.46 12.98
N ARG A 121 12.46 12.59 13.68
CA ARG A 121 12.06 12.74 15.09
C ARG A 121 10.64 13.26 15.15
N HIS A 122 9.76 12.53 15.82
CA HIS A 122 8.38 12.91 16.04
C HIS A 122 8.09 13.05 17.54
N PRO A 123 8.03 14.30 18.05
CA PRO A 123 7.61 14.54 19.40
C PRO A 123 6.09 14.35 19.52
N ILE A 124 5.69 13.45 20.41
CA ILE A 124 4.32 13.29 20.87
C ILE A 124 4.16 14.10 22.16
N THR A 125 3.16 14.97 22.18
CA THR A 125 2.78 15.73 23.37
C THR A 125 1.30 15.57 23.67
N PHE A 126 0.98 15.47 24.95
CA PHE A 126 -0.39 15.32 25.43
C PHE A 126 -0.51 15.97 26.79
N THR A 127 -1.62 16.67 27.04
CA THR A 127 -1.75 17.57 28.18
C THR A 127 -3.09 17.41 28.87
N THR A 128 -3.08 17.52 30.19
CA THR A 128 -4.27 17.59 31.04
C THR A 128 -4.10 18.73 32.03
N THR A 129 -5.21 19.25 32.56
CA THR A 129 -5.19 20.24 33.65
C THR A 129 -5.93 19.69 34.85
N THR A 130 -5.28 19.73 36.01
CA THR A 130 -5.83 19.23 37.28
C THR A 130 -5.91 20.35 38.31
N PRO A 131 -7.06 20.56 38.98
CA PRO A 131 -7.19 21.53 40.07
C PRO A 131 -6.28 21.19 41.25
N LEU A 132 -5.81 22.19 41.99
CA LEU A 132 -5.11 21.97 43.26
C LEU A 132 -6.09 22.12 44.45
N PRO A 133 -6.00 21.26 45.49
CA PRO A 133 -5.12 20.09 45.61
C PRO A 133 -5.62 18.87 44.81
N ALA A 134 -4.72 17.95 44.45
CA ALA A 134 -5.03 16.73 43.72
C ALA A 134 -4.43 15.48 44.40
N ALA A 135 -5.17 14.38 44.38
CA ALA A 135 -4.71 13.10 44.93
C ALA A 135 -3.89 12.26 43.93
N SER A 136 -4.13 12.45 42.63
CA SER A 136 -3.35 11.84 41.56
C SER A 136 -3.36 12.75 40.34
N THR A 137 -2.33 12.61 39.50
CA THR A 137 -2.23 13.30 38.22
C THR A 137 -1.86 12.32 37.13
N GLN A 138 -2.84 12.07 36.26
CA GLN A 138 -2.69 11.27 35.06
C GLN A 138 -3.00 12.14 33.86
N VAL A 139 -2.19 12.03 32.82
CA VAL A 139 -2.36 12.71 31.55
C VAL A 139 -2.56 11.68 30.47
N GLU A 140 -3.53 11.89 29.59
CA GLU A 140 -3.82 10.99 28.48
C GLU A 140 -3.87 11.79 27.18
N GLY A 141 -3.58 11.13 26.07
CA GLY A 141 -3.67 11.72 24.75
C GLY A 141 -3.76 10.68 23.66
N SER A 142 -4.11 11.13 22.47
CA SER A 142 -4.13 10.30 21.27
C SER A 142 -3.86 11.16 20.05
N GLY A 143 -3.42 10.53 18.97
CA GLY A 143 -3.22 11.19 17.68
C GLY A 143 -2.82 10.18 16.62
N GLU A 144 -2.22 10.69 15.55
CA GLU A 144 -1.68 9.87 14.46
C GLU A 144 -0.23 10.26 14.17
N LEU A 145 0.61 9.26 13.91
CA LEU A 145 1.91 9.46 13.29
C LEU A 145 1.78 9.26 11.79
N PRO A 146 2.63 9.92 10.98
CA PRO A 146 2.60 9.72 9.54
C PRO A 146 3.04 8.29 9.16
N PRO A 147 2.74 7.89 7.91
CA PRO A 147 3.18 6.62 7.35
C PRO A 147 4.68 6.34 7.48
N PHE A 148 5.03 5.06 7.62
CA PHE A 148 6.40 4.61 7.37
C PHE A 148 6.68 4.55 5.87
N LEU A 149 7.93 4.81 5.48
CA LEU A 149 8.44 4.51 4.14
C LEU A 149 9.78 3.78 4.24
N PHE A 150 9.80 2.53 3.80
CA PHE A 150 11.01 1.73 3.81
C PHE A 150 11.65 1.73 2.42
N THR A 151 12.95 2.00 2.35
CA THR A 151 13.72 2.02 1.09
C THR A 151 14.57 0.78 0.86
N ARG A 152 14.54 -0.18 1.81
CA ARG A 152 15.30 -1.43 1.73
C ARG A 152 14.44 -2.61 2.17
N VAL A 153 14.58 -3.71 1.44
CA VAL A 153 13.96 -5.01 1.75
C VAL A 153 14.77 -5.69 2.84
N GLY A 154 14.09 -6.38 3.77
CA GLY A 154 14.78 -7.18 4.79
C GLY A 154 13.86 -7.63 5.91
N PRO A 155 14.23 -8.72 6.61
CA PRO A 155 13.57 -9.10 7.84
C PRO A 155 13.95 -8.15 8.98
N GLN A 156 13.01 -7.92 9.90
CA GLN A 156 13.23 -7.16 11.14
C GLN A 156 13.90 -5.79 10.96
N VAL A 157 13.50 -5.02 9.94
CA VAL A 157 13.94 -3.63 9.80
C VAL A 157 13.34 -2.81 10.92
N THR A 158 14.18 -2.19 11.76
CA THR A 158 13.70 -1.36 12.86
C THR A 158 12.90 -0.18 12.31
N ALA A 159 11.62 -0.12 12.66
CA ALA A 159 10.73 0.94 12.21
C ALA A 159 10.76 2.14 13.17
N MET A 160 11.00 1.89 14.46
CA MET A 160 10.84 2.88 15.51
C MET A 160 11.80 2.65 16.68
N TYR A 161 12.36 3.75 17.17
CA TYR A 161 13.18 3.88 18.36
C TYR A 161 12.55 4.87 19.33
N HIS A 162 12.79 4.65 20.61
CA HIS A 162 12.50 5.62 21.65
C HIS A 162 13.68 6.58 21.81
N GLY A 163 13.42 7.86 21.55
CA GLY A 163 14.38 8.95 21.78
C GLY A 163 14.36 9.45 23.23
N GLY A 164 13.23 9.33 23.92
CA GLY A 164 13.06 9.67 25.32
C GLY A 164 11.62 9.96 25.68
N SER A 165 11.31 10.02 26.97
CA SER A 165 10.00 10.42 27.46
C SER A 165 10.11 11.12 28.82
N GLY A 166 9.10 11.92 29.15
CA GLY A 166 9.05 12.66 30.41
C GLY A 166 7.71 13.35 30.62
N VAL A 167 7.58 13.98 31.78
CA VAL A 167 6.41 14.80 32.11
C VAL A 167 6.91 16.19 32.50
N SER A 168 6.14 17.21 32.18
CA SER A 168 6.37 18.57 32.66
C SER A 168 5.13 19.10 33.35
N VAL A 169 5.32 19.94 34.36
CA VAL A 169 4.25 20.48 35.18
C VAL A 169 4.29 22.00 35.08
N THR A 170 3.20 22.61 34.63
CA THR A 170 3.07 24.06 34.53
C THR A 170 1.98 24.52 35.49
N PRO A 171 2.32 25.22 36.60
CA PRO A 171 1.31 25.75 37.51
C PRO A 171 0.57 26.92 36.86
N LEU A 172 -0.77 26.87 36.90
CA LEU A 172 -1.66 27.84 36.28
C LEU A 172 -2.46 28.61 37.33
N LYS A 173 -2.74 29.87 37.07
CA LYS A 173 -3.65 30.71 37.87
C LYS A 173 -5.10 30.31 37.62
N ALA A 174 -6.02 30.90 38.39
CA ALA A 174 -7.46 30.68 38.23
C ALA A 174 -8.00 31.10 36.84
N ASP A 175 -7.34 32.02 36.15
CA ASP A 175 -7.67 32.45 34.78
C ASP A 175 -7.07 31.53 33.69
N GLY A 176 -6.36 30.46 34.07
CA GLY A 176 -5.69 29.53 33.15
C GLY A 176 -4.33 30.00 32.66
N SER A 177 -3.88 31.23 32.98
CA SER A 177 -2.55 31.72 32.58
C SER A 177 -1.44 31.09 33.44
N PRO A 178 -0.23 30.88 32.90
CA PRO A 178 0.91 30.39 33.68
C PRO A 178 1.24 31.32 34.86
N THR A 179 1.65 30.72 35.98
CA THR A 179 2.24 31.46 37.11
C THR A 179 3.66 31.92 36.79
N SER A 180 4.24 32.77 37.65
CA SER A 180 5.65 33.19 37.53
C SER A 180 6.66 32.06 37.78
N ILE A 181 6.22 30.88 38.20
CA ILE A 181 7.06 29.70 38.38
C ILE A 181 7.51 29.14 37.02
N GLY A 182 6.69 29.30 35.98
CA GLY A 182 6.93 28.70 34.68
C GLY A 182 6.74 27.18 34.66
N THR A 183 7.24 26.54 33.62
CA THR A 183 7.15 25.08 33.44
C THR A 183 8.28 24.39 34.19
N ILE A 184 7.91 23.44 35.04
CA ILE A 184 8.79 22.57 35.81
C ILE A 184 9.02 21.29 34.98
N PRO A 185 10.21 21.08 34.39
CA PRO A 185 10.52 19.83 33.72
C PRO A 185 10.74 18.72 34.76
N VAL A 186 9.93 17.67 34.70
CA VAL A 186 10.15 16.43 35.46
C VAL A 186 10.79 15.42 34.51
N LEU A 187 12.08 15.64 34.26
CA LEU A 187 12.89 14.77 33.42
C LEU A 187 13.53 13.69 34.30
N CYS A 188 12.86 12.54 34.42
CA CYS A 188 13.54 11.36 34.91
C CYS A 188 14.38 10.79 33.74
N LEU A 189 15.71 10.96 33.80
CA LEU A 189 16.60 10.43 32.78
C LEU A 189 16.52 8.89 32.79
N GLY A 190 15.79 8.33 31.84
CA GLY A 190 15.88 6.92 31.48
C GLY A 190 17.26 6.62 30.88
N SER A 191 17.71 5.37 31.02
CA SER A 191 18.98 4.93 30.43
C SER A 191 18.99 5.21 28.91
N PRO A 192 20.08 5.76 28.33
CA PRO A 192 20.10 6.35 26.98
C PRO A 192 20.17 5.31 25.85
N TRP A 193 19.34 4.27 25.90
CA TRP A 193 19.33 3.23 24.88
C TRP A 193 18.25 3.54 23.83
N PHE A 194 18.69 3.60 22.57
CA PHE A 194 17.83 3.51 21.40
C PHE A 194 17.31 2.07 21.27
N GLU A 195 16.46 1.65 22.21
CA GLU A 195 15.83 0.33 22.11
C GLU A 195 14.83 0.33 20.95
N PRO A 196 14.93 -0.64 20.02
CA PRO A 196 13.95 -0.78 18.96
C PRO A 196 12.59 -1.09 19.59
N TRP A 197 11.63 -0.21 19.39
CA TRP A 197 10.26 -0.42 19.87
C TRP A 197 9.51 -1.42 19.00
N HIS A 198 9.78 -1.39 17.69
CA HIS A 198 9.15 -2.26 16.72
C HIS A 198 10.04 -2.52 15.51
N ASN A 199 10.00 -3.77 15.02
CA ASN A 199 10.67 -4.19 13.81
C ASN A 199 9.61 -4.67 12.81
N VAL A 200 9.82 -4.35 11.54
CA VAL A 200 8.90 -4.65 10.45
C VAL A 200 9.60 -5.54 9.43
N ASN A 201 8.90 -6.53 8.89
CA ASN A 201 9.39 -7.27 7.74
C ASN A 201 9.07 -6.48 6.47
N VAL A 202 10.11 -5.96 5.81
CA VAL A 202 9.94 -5.19 4.57
C VAL A 202 10.09 -6.14 3.39
N LEU A 203 9.00 -6.30 2.66
CA LEU A 203 8.88 -7.14 1.47
C LEU A 203 9.27 -6.35 0.21
N PRO A 204 9.74 -7.03 -0.84
CA PRO A 204 9.91 -6.38 -2.14
C PRO A 204 8.58 -5.83 -2.67
N GLY A 205 8.66 -4.79 -3.50
CA GLY A 205 7.50 -4.23 -4.19
C GLY A 205 7.07 -5.13 -5.34
N PRO A 206 5.81 -4.98 -5.82
CA PRO A 206 5.47 -5.55 -7.11
C PRO A 206 6.42 -4.99 -8.16
N THR A 207 6.93 -5.85 -9.03
CA THR A 207 7.87 -5.42 -10.06
C THR A 207 7.07 -5.20 -11.34
N SER A 208 7.18 -4.01 -11.92
CA SER A 208 6.48 -3.66 -13.16
C SER A 208 7.46 -3.39 -14.29
N ALA A 209 7.05 -3.72 -15.51
CA ALA A 209 7.79 -3.47 -16.73
C ALA A 209 6.83 -3.10 -17.86
N ASP A 210 7.25 -2.13 -18.67
CA ASP A 210 6.57 -1.70 -19.88
C ASP A 210 7.41 -2.13 -21.09
N TYR A 211 6.76 -2.69 -22.09
CA TYR A 211 7.40 -3.12 -23.33
C TYR A 211 6.69 -2.51 -24.53
N ALA A 212 7.45 -2.07 -25.52
CA ALA A 212 6.91 -1.93 -26.86
C ALA A 212 6.69 -3.33 -27.44
N VAL A 213 5.58 -3.55 -28.16
CA VAL A 213 5.32 -4.84 -28.81
C VAL A 213 5.08 -4.68 -30.30
N THR A 214 5.47 -5.67 -31.10
CA THR A 214 4.96 -5.83 -32.46
C THR A 214 4.14 -7.11 -32.52
N ALA A 215 2.88 -7.01 -32.94
CA ALA A 215 1.92 -8.10 -32.86
C ALA A 215 1.46 -8.60 -34.23
N ARG A 216 1.21 -9.90 -34.30
CA ARG A 216 0.63 -10.60 -35.45
C ARG A 216 -0.47 -11.52 -34.97
N ALA A 217 -1.53 -11.67 -35.76
CA ALA A 217 -2.61 -12.62 -35.49
C ALA A 217 -2.78 -13.59 -36.67
N GLY A 218 -2.85 -14.88 -36.38
CA GLY A 218 -3.35 -15.88 -37.32
C GLY A 218 -4.87 -15.93 -37.22
N VAL A 219 -5.58 -15.41 -38.22
CA VAL A 219 -7.05 -15.39 -38.27
C VAL A 219 -7.50 -16.20 -39.48
N ALA A 220 -8.34 -17.23 -39.25
CA ALA A 220 -8.87 -18.10 -40.30
C ALA A 220 -7.76 -18.66 -41.23
N GLY A 221 -6.62 -19.04 -40.63
CA GLY A 221 -5.47 -19.59 -41.35
C GLY A 221 -4.63 -18.57 -42.13
N THR A 222 -4.87 -17.27 -41.95
CA THR A 222 -4.10 -16.19 -42.57
C THR A 222 -3.39 -15.36 -41.51
N GLU A 223 -2.13 -15.00 -41.74
CA GLU A 223 -1.40 -14.08 -40.87
C GLU A 223 -1.80 -12.62 -41.16
N VAL A 224 -2.10 -11.88 -40.10
CA VAL A 224 -2.48 -10.47 -40.10
C VAL A 224 -1.45 -9.73 -39.26
N ASP A 225 -0.75 -8.78 -39.86
CA ASP A 225 0.10 -7.85 -39.12
C ASP A 225 -0.79 -6.84 -38.39
N LEU A 226 -0.71 -6.82 -37.06
CA LEU A 226 -1.41 -5.86 -36.24
C LEU A 226 -0.56 -4.62 -36.00
N GLY A 227 0.77 -4.68 -36.20
CA GLY A 227 1.67 -3.54 -35.99
C GLY A 227 2.14 -3.35 -34.55
N ALA A 228 2.57 -2.13 -34.23
CA ALA A 228 3.22 -1.78 -32.97
C ALA A 228 2.23 -1.37 -31.85
N GLY A 229 2.30 -2.03 -30.70
CA GLY A 229 1.50 -1.75 -29.51
C GLY A 229 2.35 -1.65 -28.24
N SER A 230 1.72 -1.85 -27.09
CA SER A 230 2.40 -1.87 -25.79
C SER A 230 1.91 -3.00 -24.88
N LEU A 231 2.80 -3.51 -24.04
CA LEU A 231 2.50 -4.47 -22.99
C LEU A 231 3.02 -3.94 -21.66
N ALA A 232 2.13 -3.74 -20.69
CA ALA A 232 2.48 -3.42 -19.32
C ALA A 232 2.21 -4.65 -18.44
N LEU A 233 3.20 -5.09 -17.67
CA LEU A 233 3.09 -6.21 -16.73
C LEU A 233 3.50 -5.78 -15.33
N THR A 234 2.79 -6.29 -14.33
CA THR A 234 3.09 -6.14 -12.91
C THR A 234 3.05 -7.52 -12.26
N GLU A 235 4.21 -7.99 -11.78
CA GLU A 235 4.32 -9.22 -10.98
C GLU A 235 4.17 -8.89 -9.49
N ALA A 236 3.24 -9.56 -8.83
CA ALA A 236 3.02 -9.51 -7.40
C ALA A 236 3.94 -10.49 -6.65
N LEU A 237 3.95 -10.37 -5.32
CA LEU A 237 4.81 -11.18 -4.44
C LEU A 237 4.53 -12.68 -4.49
N ASP A 238 3.29 -13.07 -4.76
CA ASP A 238 2.86 -14.46 -4.91
C ASP A 238 3.12 -15.04 -6.30
N LYS A 239 3.84 -14.30 -7.17
CA LYS A 239 4.13 -14.62 -8.56
C LYS A 239 2.92 -14.60 -9.49
N SER A 240 1.78 -14.08 -9.03
CA SER A 240 0.72 -13.66 -9.95
C SER A 240 1.15 -12.43 -10.74
N VAL A 241 0.70 -12.34 -11.98
CA VAL A 241 1.00 -11.25 -12.90
C VAL A 241 -0.32 -10.69 -13.39
N THR A 242 -0.40 -9.37 -13.39
CA THR A 242 -1.48 -8.59 -14.00
C THR A 242 -0.91 -7.63 -15.02
N GLY A 243 -1.70 -7.21 -16.00
CA GLY A 243 -1.21 -6.31 -17.02
C GLY A 243 -2.24 -5.86 -18.03
N SER A 244 -1.77 -5.13 -19.04
CA SER A 244 -2.56 -4.69 -20.18
C SER A 244 -1.75 -4.89 -21.46
N LEU A 245 -2.36 -5.56 -22.44
CA LEU A 245 -1.85 -5.65 -23.80
C LEU A 245 -2.68 -4.71 -24.66
N ASP A 246 -2.08 -3.59 -25.07
CA ASP A 246 -2.69 -2.66 -26.01
C ASP A 246 -2.12 -2.92 -27.40
N LEU A 247 -3.00 -3.17 -28.35
CA LEU A 247 -2.65 -3.43 -29.73
C LEU A 247 -3.16 -2.26 -30.56
N PRO A 248 -2.38 -1.79 -31.54
CA PRO A 248 -2.79 -0.66 -32.36
C PRO A 248 -3.94 -1.08 -33.30
N ASP A 249 -4.27 -0.17 -34.22
CA ASP A 249 -5.39 -0.29 -35.14
C ASP A 249 -5.40 -1.56 -36.01
N SER A 250 -6.53 -1.73 -36.70
CA SER A 250 -6.85 -2.90 -37.50
C SER A 250 -5.75 -3.32 -38.49
N GLY A 251 -5.45 -4.62 -38.53
CA GLY A 251 -4.64 -5.23 -39.57
C GLY A 251 -5.49 -5.72 -40.76
N THR A 252 -4.86 -5.90 -41.92
CA THR A 252 -5.55 -6.39 -43.13
C THR A 252 -5.33 -7.89 -43.35
N ALA A 253 -6.42 -8.66 -43.32
CA ALA A 253 -6.43 -10.10 -43.64
C ALA A 253 -6.73 -10.34 -45.12
N ALA A 254 -5.89 -11.13 -45.79
CA ALA A 254 -6.11 -11.58 -47.16
C ALA A 254 -6.64 -13.03 -47.18
N LEU A 255 -7.93 -13.18 -47.40
CA LEU A 255 -8.66 -14.44 -47.26
C LEU A 255 -9.07 -15.01 -48.62
N ARG A 256 -9.45 -16.29 -48.62
CA ARG A 256 -10.04 -16.95 -49.79
C ARG A 256 -11.36 -17.61 -49.42
N LEU A 257 -12.45 -17.04 -49.91
CA LEU A 257 -13.77 -17.68 -49.81
C LEU A 257 -13.79 -18.92 -50.73
N LEU A 258 -14.17 -20.08 -50.16
CA LEU A 258 -14.17 -21.39 -50.83
C LEU A 258 -12.82 -21.76 -51.48
N GLY A 259 -11.70 -21.25 -50.95
CA GLY A 259 -10.35 -21.54 -51.42
C GLY A 259 -9.93 -20.85 -52.72
N VAL A 260 -10.83 -20.14 -53.43
CA VAL A 260 -10.55 -19.55 -54.75
C VAL A 260 -10.97 -18.10 -54.92
N ILE A 261 -11.93 -17.59 -54.14
CA ILE A 261 -12.46 -16.23 -54.32
C ILE A 261 -11.70 -15.27 -53.38
N PRO A 262 -10.93 -14.29 -53.90
CA PRO A 262 -10.23 -13.33 -53.05
C PRO A 262 -11.18 -12.49 -52.20
N ALA A 263 -10.88 -12.42 -50.91
CA ALA A 263 -11.54 -11.54 -49.95
C ALA A 263 -10.47 -10.80 -49.13
N THR A 264 -10.76 -9.56 -48.75
CA THR A 264 -9.90 -8.75 -47.90
C THR A 264 -10.72 -8.19 -46.77
N ALA A 265 -10.19 -8.22 -45.55
CA ALA A 265 -10.88 -7.68 -44.39
C ALA A 265 -9.96 -6.91 -43.46
N SER A 266 -10.53 -5.90 -42.81
CA SER A 266 -9.87 -5.13 -41.76
C SER A 266 -10.27 -5.73 -40.42
N VAL A 267 -9.32 -6.32 -39.70
CA VAL A 267 -9.54 -7.02 -38.43
C VAL A 267 -8.84 -6.27 -37.32
N ARG A 268 -9.59 -5.96 -36.26
CA ARG A 268 -9.08 -5.37 -35.02
C ARG A 268 -9.20 -6.37 -33.90
N VAL A 269 -8.15 -6.52 -33.11
CA VAL A 269 -8.16 -7.32 -31.88
C VAL A 269 -7.97 -6.37 -30.71
N THR A 270 -8.90 -6.38 -29.77
CA THR A 270 -8.85 -5.54 -28.57
C THR A 270 -8.80 -6.44 -27.35
N PRO A 271 -7.59 -6.70 -26.81
CA PRO A 271 -7.42 -7.43 -25.56
C PRO A 271 -7.93 -6.61 -24.37
N GLY A 272 -8.45 -7.30 -23.36
CA GLY A 272 -8.73 -6.77 -22.04
C GLY A 272 -7.56 -7.02 -21.08
N PRO A 273 -7.81 -6.92 -19.76
CA PRO A 273 -6.78 -7.13 -18.75
C PRO A 273 -6.12 -8.51 -18.86
N VAL A 274 -4.79 -8.52 -18.80
CA VAL A 274 -3.98 -9.74 -18.78
C VAL A 274 -3.84 -10.20 -17.34
N THR A 275 -4.09 -11.48 -17.07
CA THR A 275 -3.92 -12.11 -15.74
C THR A 275 -3.29 -13.49 -15.86
N GLY A 276 -2.40 -13.87 -14.96
CA GLY A 276 -1.81 -15.21 -14.93
C GLY A 276 -0.50 -15.28 -14.20
N SER A 277 0.44 -16.12 -14.66
CA SER A 277 1.80 -16.21 -14.14
C SER A 277 2.75 -16.62 -15.27
N PHE A 278 4.06 -16.35 -15.11
CA PHE A 278 5.06 -16.84 -16.08
C PHE A 278 5.16 -18.39 -16.11
N ALA A 279 4.74 -19.07 -15.04
CA ALA A 279 4.79 -20.52 -14.92
C ALA A 279 3.58 -21.20 -15.58
N ASP A 280 2.39 -20.62 -15.44
CA ASP A 280 1.13 -21.22 -15.86
C ASP A 280 0.57 -20.61 -17.16
N GLY A 281 1.17 -19.51 -17.63
CA GLY A 281 0.68 -18.71 -18.74
C GLY A 281 -0.28 -17.61 -18.29
N PHE A 282 -0.74 -16.82 -19.26
CA PHE A 282 -1.65 -15.71 -19.05
C PHE A 282 -2.97 -15.92 -19.79
N THR A 283 -3.98 -15.20 -19.34
CA THR A 283 -5.30 -15.15 -19.95
C THR A 283 -5.72 -13.70 -20.09
N ALA A 284 -6.38 -13.38 -21.19
CA ALA A 284 -6.97 -12.07 -21.40
C ALA A 284 -8.29 -12.23 -22.18
N PRO A 285 -9.42 -11.66 -21.71
CA PRO A 285 -10.60 -11.55 -22.57
C PRO A 285 -10.24 -10.69 -23.78
N ALA A 286 -10.82 -10.96 -24.94
CA ALA A 286 -10.56 -10.15 -26.14
C ALA A 286 -11.82 -10.02 -26.99
N THR A 287 -11.91 -8.88 -27.67
CA THR A 287 -12.93 -8.62 -28.68
C THR A 287 -12.27 -8.51 -30.03
N VAL A 288 -12.71 -9.32 -30.98
CA VAL A 288 -12.28 -9.26 -32.38
C VAL A 288 -13.37 -8.59 -33.20
N THR A 289 -13.02 -7.53 -33.92
CA THR A 289 -13.94 -6.74 -34.75
C THR A 289 -13.53 -6.84 -36.21
N VAL A 290 -14.49 -7.08 -37.10
CA VAL A 290 -14.30 -6.99 -38.55
C VAL A 290 -14.89 -5.66 -39.01
N ALA A 291 -14.02 -4.67 -39.22
CA ALA A 291 -14.44 -3.31 -39.57
C ALA A 291 -14.85 -3.20 -41.05
N ASP A 292 -14.06 -3.82 -41.92
CA ASP A 292 -14.25 -3.80 -43.35
C ASP A 292 -14.16 -5.21 -43.91
N LEU A 293 -14.96 -5.49 -44.94
CA LEU A 293 -14.90 -6.75 -45.68
C LEU A 293 -15.20 -6.44 -47.14
N SER A 294 -14.31 -6.86 -48.03
CA SER A 294 -14.49 -6.78 -49.48
C SER A 294 -14.28 -8.14 -50.12
N ILE A 295 -15.14 -8.52 -51.06
CA ILE A 295 -15.04 -9.76 -51.84
C ILE A 295 -14.95 -9.38 -53.31
N LEU A 296 -13.93 -9.86 -54.02
CA LEU A 296 -13.66 -9.44 -55.41
C LEU A 296 -13.58 -7.92 -55.58
N GLY A 297 -13.09 -7.20 -54.56
CA GLY A 297 -13.03 -5.73 -54.54
C GLY A 297 -14.37 -5.04 -54.29
N ILE A 298 -15.47 -5.77 -54.15
CA ILE A 298 -16.79 -5.21 -53.82
C ILE A 298 -16.89 -5.12 -52.28
N PRO A 299 -17.06 -3.92 -51.71
CA PRO A 299 -17.21 -3.73 -50.27
C PRO A 299 -18.56 -4.25 -49.79
N LEU A 300 -18.54 -5.20 -48.86
CA LEU A 300 -19.72 -5.75 -48.20
C LEU A 300 -19.93 -5.12 -46.82
N LEU A 301 -18.85 -4.87 -46.09
CA LEU A 301 -18.83 -4.12 -44.84
C LEU A 301 -17.91 -2.92 -44.98
N ARG A 302 -18.31 -1.80 -44.38
CA ARG A 302 -17.49 -0.60 -44.25
C ARG A 302 -17.64 0.01 -42.87
N ASP A 303 -16.52 0.35 -42.25
CA ASP A 303 -16.43 1.09 -40.99
C ASP A 303 -17.35 0.52 -39.87
N GLN A 304 -17.48 -0.81 -39.81
CA GLN A 304 -18.36 -1.46 -38.84
C GLN A 304 -17.66 -1.61 -37.48
N ASN A 305 -18.20 -0.98 -36.45
CA ASN A 305 -17.75 -1.21 -35.08
C ASN A 305 -18.59 -2.26 -34.35
N THR A 306 -19.75 -2.67 -34.87
CA THR A 306 -20.66 -3.63 -34.21
C THR A 306 -20.43 -5.08 -34.64
N CYS A 307 -19.69 -5.33 -35.71
CA CYS A 307 -19.44 -6.68 -36.23
C CYS A 307 -18.32 -7.36 -35.42
N GLN A 308 -18.69 -8.04 -34.33
CA GLN A 308 -17.74 -8.48 -33.29
C GLN A 308 -17.92 -9.94 -32.87
N SER A 309 -16.83 -10.52 -32.38
CA SER A 309 -16.80 -11.80 -31.67
C SER A 309 -15.95 -11.65 -30.40
N THR A 310 -16.44 -12.19 -29.28
CA THR A 310 -15.75 -12.14 -27.98
C THR A 310 -15.12 -13.49 -27.69
N THR A 311 -13.88 -13.48 -27.21
CA THR A 311 -13.11 -14.70 -26.91
C THR A 311 -12.20 -14.49 -25.70
N THR A 312 -11.46 -15.53 -25.33
CA THR A 312 -10.39 -15.48 -24.33
C THR A 312 -9.09 -15.89 -25.00
N LEU A 313 -8.08 -15.04 -24.94
CA LEU A 313 -6.72 -15.33 -25.35
C LEU A 313 -6.07 -16.19 -24.25
N ALA A 314 -5.61 -17.39 -24.61
CA ALA A 314 -4.68 -18.16 -23.78
C ALA A 314 -3.27 -17.83 -24.27
N LEU A 315 -2.49 -17.13 -23.45
CA LEU A 315 -1.18 -16.60 -23.79
C LEU A 315 -0.10 -17.33 -22.99
N THR A 316 1.08 -17.48 -23.57
CA THR A 316 2.24 -18.15 -22.99
C THR A 316 3.46 -17.27 -23.24
N ALA A 317 4.22 -17.00 -22.17
CA ALA A 317 5.53 -16.40 -22.28
C ALA A 317 6.47 -17.34 -23.06
N GLY A 318 6.95 -16.88 -24.22
CA GLY A 318 7.99 -17.52 -24.99
C GLY A 318 9.38 -17.10 -24.53
N ASP A 319 10.40 -17.50 -25.29
CA ASP A 319 11.82 -17.41 -24.92
C ASP A 319 12.21 -16.05 -24.30
N GLY A 320 12.65 -16.09 -23.04
CA GLY A 320 13.25 -14.96 -22.34
C GLY A 320 12.29 -13.93 -21.73
N LEU A 321 10.98 -14.03 -21.98
CA LEU A 321 10.03 -13.08 -21.41
C LEU A 321 9.91 -13.28 -19.90
N ALA A 322 10.37 -12.29 -19.14
CA ALA A 322 10.24 -12.18 -17.69
C ALA A 322 10.10 -10.71 -17.33
N ILE A 323 9.72 -10.38 -16.10
CA ILE A 323 9.72 -8.98 -15.67
C ILE A 323 11.12 -8.38 -15.85
N ASN A 324 11.21 -7.26 -16.58
CA ASN A 324 12.43 -6.57 -17.02
C ASN A 324 13.32 -7.33 -18.03
N HIS A 325 12.77 -8.33 -18.71
CA HIS A 325 13.43 -9.00 -19.82
C HIS A 325 12.48 -9.12 -21.01
N SER A 326 12.87 -8.56 -22.16
CA SER A 326 12.14 -8.75 -23.41
C SER A 326 12.13 -10.22 -23.83
N GLY A 327 11.03 -10.67 -24.42
CA GLY A 327 10.91 -11.95 -25.12
C GLY A 327 9.74 -11.95 -26.12
N SER A 328 8.95 -13.01 -26.09
CA SER A 328 7.74 -13.12 -26.91
C SER A 328 6.55 -13.59 -26.08
N LEU A 329 5.36 -13.22 -26.52
CA LEU A 329 4.09 -13.68 -25.98
C LEU A 329 3.33 -14.35 -27.12
N THR A 330 3.06 -15.63 -26.99
CA THR A 330 2.34 -16.41 -28.01
C THR A 330 1.03 -16.88 -27.43
N GLY A 331 -0.01 -17.04 -28.23
CA GLY A 331 -1.27 -17.53 -27.71
C GLY A 331 -2.21 -18.04 -28.76
N ASN A 332 -3.21 -18.76 -28.28
CA ASN A 332 -4.26 -19.36 -29.08
C ASN A 332 -5.61 -18.83 -28.62
N TYR A 333 -6.55 -18.74 -29.56
CA TYR A 333 -7.93 -18.42 -29.28
C TYR A 333 -8.86 -19.02 -30.32
N ASP A 334 -10.08 -19.30 -29.88
CA ASP A 334 -11.15 -19.75 -30.76
C ASP A 334 -12.07 -18.56 -30.99
N LEU A 335 -12.55 -18.38 -32.22
CA LEU A 335 -13.49 -17.32 -32.57
C LEU A 335 -14.89 -17.90 -32.67
N PRO A 336 -15.78 -17.58 -31.72
CA PRO A 336 -17.21 -17.85 -31.87
C PRO A 336 -17.81 -17.15 -33.09
N ALA A 337 -19.07 -17.47 -33.38
CA ALA A 337 -19.87 -16.77 -34.38
C ALA A 337 -19.87 -15.26 -34.10
N PHE A 338 -19.68 -14.48 -35.17
CA PHE A 338 -19.75 -13.03 -35.08
C PHE A 338 -21.20 -12.58 -34.90
N THR A 339 -21.38 -11.45 -34.23
CA THR A 339 -22.66 -10.79 -34.03
C THR A 339 -22.59 -9.35 -34.51
N GLY A 340 -23.74 -8.71 -34.75
CA GLY A 340 -23.80 -7.28 -35.10
C GLY A 340 -23.26 -6.92 -36.48
N CYS A 341 -23.08 -7.89 -37.39
CA CYS A 341 -22.67 -7.66 -38.79
C CYS A 341 -23.85 -7.46 -39.77
N GLY A 342 -25.08 -7.28 -39.24
CA GLY A 342 -26.30 -7.14 -40.02
C GLY A 342 -26.59 -8.36 -40.91
N TYR A 343 -26.96 -8.12 -42.17
CA TYR A 343 -27.30 -9.17 -43.14
C TYR A 343 -26.12 -10.11 -43.44
N TYR A 344 -24.88 -9.67 -43.24
CA TYR A 344 -23.66 -10.45 -43.56
C TYR A 344 -23.16 -11.31 -42.40
N THR A 345 -23.87 -11.36 -41.27
CA THR A 345 -23.47 -12.11 -40.07
C THR A 345 -23.11 -13.57 -40.36
N GLY A 346 -23.92 -14.27 -41.15
CA GLY A 346 -23.64 -15.66 -41.53
C GLY A 346 -22.37 -15.80 -42.37
N LEU A 347 -22.15 -14.89 -43.32
CA LEU A 347 -20.96 -14.88 -44.18
C LEU A 347 -19.69 -14.59 -43.38
N VAL A 348 -19.69 -13.54 -42.54
CA VAL A 348 -18.56 -13.20 -41.68
C VAL A 348 -18.23 -14.36 -40.74
N SER A 349 -19.23 -14.93 -40.08
CA SER A 349 -19.02 -16.08 -39.20
C SER A 349 -18.43 -17.27 -39.96
N SER A 350 -18.88 -17.54 -41.18
CA SER A 350 -18.32 -18.64 -41.99
C SER A 350 -16.87 -18.42 -42.43
N LEU A 351 -16.41 -17.17 -42.47
CA LEU A 351 -15.05 -16.80 -42.90
C LEU A 351 -14.07 -16.72 -41.73
N PHE A 352 -14.51 -16.22 -40.58
CA PHE A 352 -13.62 -15.85 -39.48
C PHE A 352 -13.78 -16.71 -38.24
N SER A 353 -14.96 -17.32 -38.03
CA SER A 353 -15.18 -18.17 -36.86
C SER A 353 -14.49 -19.52 -37.05
N GLY A 354 -14.00 -20.07 -35.95
CA GLY A 354 -13.27 -21.33 -35.97
C GLY A 354 -12.23 -21.38 -34.86
N ASN A 355 -11.63 -22.56 -34.74
CA ASN A 355 -10.66 -22.84 -33.69
C ASN A 355 -9.23 -22.67 -34.20
N GLY A 356 -8.29 -22.53 -33.27
CA GLY A 356 -6.86 -22.53 -33.57
C GLY A 356 -6.37 -21.24 -34.22
N ASN A 357 -7.03 -20.11 -33.97
CA ASN A 357 -6.47 -18.81 -34.28
C ASN A 357 -5.32 -18.53 -33.32
N THR A 358 -4.34 -17.77 -33.77
CA THR A 358 -3.10 -17.51 -33.02
C THR A 358 -2.85 -16.03 -32.86
N ILE A 359 -2.12 -15.67 -31.82
CA ILE A 359 -1.57 -14.33 -31.62
C ILE A 359 -0.12 -14.46 -31.19
N THR A 360 0.75 -13.63 -31.76
CA THR A 360 2.16 -13.54 -31.39
C THR A 360 2.50 -12.07 -31.20
N ALA A 361 3.04 -11.70 -30.06
CA ALA A 361 3.58 -10.38 -29.78
C ALA A 361 5.06 -10.52 -29.40
N THR A 362 5.93 -9.82 -30.09
CA THR A 362 7.35 -9.72 -29.74
C THR A 362 7.57 -8.44 -28.97
N THR A 363 8.13 -8.54 -27.77
CA THR A 363 8.39 -7.38 -26.91
C THR A 363 9.81 -6.86 -27.15
N THR A 364 10.00 -5.56 -27.01
CA THR A 364 11.31 -4.90 -26.97
C THR A 364 11.35 -3.92 -25.81
N ASP A 365 12.50 -3.83 -25.15
CA ASP A 365 12.78 -2.86 -24.08
C ASP A 365 12.81 -1.41 -24.61
#